data_AF-A0A1V9K954-F1
#
_entry.id   AF-A0A1V9K954-F1
#
_cell.length_a   1.000
_cell.length_b   1.000
_cell.length_c   1.000
_cell.angle_alpha   90.00
_cell.angle_beta   90.00
_cell.angle_gamma   90.00
#
_symmetry.space_group_name_H-M   'P 1'
#
loop_
_entity.id
_entity.type
_entity.pdbx_description
1 polymer ?
#
loop_
_entity_poly.entity_id
_entity_poly.type
_entity_poly.pdbx_seq_one_letter_code
_entity_poly.pdbx_strand_id
1 'polypeptide(L)'
;MKDDPQRPECRHWIGAERRHCRSGENIRAYLTGPRCPIHTPSALLGKPEPQPGPGLPTGAWTTPSPISDSRVHDAQAIASGKRRSHPGQYRAAQAAVDHRSELNL
;
A
#
# COMPACT_ATOMS: atom_id res chain seq x y z
N MET A 1 -12.66 -22.07 26.77
CA MET A 1 -12.15 -20.76 27.23
C MET A 1 -12.27 -19.82 26.04
N LYS A 2 -13.11 -18.79 26.12
CA LYS A 2 -13.17 -17.76 25.08
C LYS A 2 -11.93 -16.88 25.30
N ASP A 3 -11.09 -16.75 24.28
CA ASP A 3 -10.01 -15.76 24.28
C ASP A 3 -10.65 -14.38 24.43
N ASP A 4 -10.57 -13.83 25.64
CA ASP A 4 -10.85 -12.43 25.90
C ASP A 4 -9.86 -11.63 25.03
N PRO A 5 -10.30 -10.70 24.15
CA PRO A 5 -9.38 -9.99 23.29
C PRO A 5 -8.44 -9.15 24.18
N GLN A 6 -7.26 -9.69 24.44
CA GLN A 6 -6.21 -9.04 25.20
C GLN A 6 -6.01 -7.65 24.60
N ARG A 7 -6.20 -6.61 25.42
CA ARG A 7 -5.96 -5.24 25.00
C ARG A 7 -4.55 -5.17 24.41
N PRO A 8 -4.35 -4.64 23.19
CA PRO A 8 -3.04 -4.64 22.57
C PRO A 8 -2.06 -3.88 23.48
N GLU A 9 -0.91 -4.49 23.75
CA GLU A 9 0.17 -3.94 24.58
C GLU A 9 1.46 -3.78 23.75
N CYS A 10 2.31 -2.84 24.14
CA CYS A 10 3.58 -2.61 23.49
C CYS A 10 4.52 -3.81 23.65
N ARG A 11 4.98 -4.38 22.53
CA ARG A 11 5.92 -5.51 22.50
C ARG A 11 7.37 -5.07 22.24
N HIS A 12 7.73 -3.85 22.64
CA HIS A 12 9.12 -3.38 22.51
C HIS A 12 10.00 -3.97 23.61
N TRP A 13 11.13 -4.53 23.21
CA TRP A 13 12.15 -5.03 24.12
C TRP A 13 13.10 -3.91 24.51
N ILE A 14 13.14 -3.58 25.79
CA ILE A 14 14.01 -2.55 26.36
C ILE A 14 15.31 -3.24 26.75
N GLY A 15 16.35 -3.10 25.93
CA GLY A 15 17.62 -3.80 26.10
C GLY A 15 18.27 -3.57 27.47
N ALA A 16 18.29 -2.32 27.94
CA ALA A 16 18.88 -1.94 29.23
C ALA A 16 18.17 -2.58 30.44
N GLU A 17 16.85 -2.76 30.35
CA GLU A 17 16.02 -3.29 31.45
C GLU A 17 15.75 -4.80 31.32
N ARG A 18 16.18 -5.41 30.21
CA ARG A 18 15.97 -6.83 29.89
C ARG A 18 14.50 -7.26 30.05
N ARG A 19 13.57 -6.41 29.61
CA ARG A 19 12.12 -6.67 29.66
C ARG A 19 11.37 -6.06 28.47
N HIS A 20 10.13 -6.51 28.28
CA HIS A 20 9.19 -5.85 27.37
C HIS A 20 8.50 -4.66 28.03
N CYS A 21 8.19 -3.62 27.24
CA CYS A 21 7.53 -2.41 27.70
C CYS A 21 6.13 -2.69 28.29
N ARG A 22 5.28 -3.44 27.59
CA ARG A 22 3.90 -3.80 28.00
C ARG A 22 2.95 -2.61 28.30
N SER A 23 3.31 -1.38 27.93
CA SER A 23 2.37 -0.26 28.00
C SER A 23 1.13 -0.57 27.16
N GLY A 24 -0.06 -0.28 27.67
CA GLY A 24 -1.34 -0.45 26.97
C GLY A 24 -1.93 0.86 26.45
N GLU A 25 -1.15 1.95 26.47
CA GLU A 25 -1.62 3.29 26.12
C GLU A 25 -1.31 3.63 24.66
N ASN A 26 -2.33 4.11 23.94
CA ASN A 26 -2.23 4.60 22.56
C ASN A 26 -1.43 3.67 21.63
N ILE A 27 -1.71 2.37 21.74
CA ILE A 27 -0.98 1.34 21.01
C ILE A 27 -1.34 1.36 19.53
N ARG A 28 -0.30 1.38 18.71
CA ARG A 28 -0.39 1.39 17.26
C ARG A 28 0.24 0.14 16.67
N ALA A 29 -0.35 -0.35 15.60
CA ALA A 29 0.18 -1.48 14.85
C ALA A 29 1.30 -1.02 13.91
N TYR A 30 2.47 -1.66 14.02
CA TYR A 30 3.56 -1.55 13.06
C TYR A 30 3.93 -2.95 12.57
N LEU A 31 4.69 -3.02 11.46
CA LEU A 31 5.15 -4.29 10.90
C LEU A 31 5.94 -5.14 11.92
N THR A 32 6.67 -4.49 12.83
CA THR A 32 7.45 -5.16 13.90
C THR A 32 6.62 -5.52 15.14
N GLY A 33 5.31 -5.25 15.12
CA GLY A 33 4.38 -5.49 16.22
C GLY A 33 3.84 -4.20 16.87
N PRO A 34 2.99 -4.34 17.90
CA PRO A 34 2.34 -3.22 18.58
C PRO A 34 3.35 -2.34 19.35
N ARG A 35 3.25 -1.02 19.17
CA ARG A 35 4.12 -0.01 19.80
C ARG A 35 3.32 1.08 20.51
N CYS A 36 3.76 1.47 21.70
CA CYS A 36 3.31 2.71 22.36
C CYS A 36 4.02 3.94 21.76
N PRO A 37 3.53 5.16 22.03
CA PRO A 37 4.08 6.39 21.43
C PRO A 37 5.59 6.60 21.64
N ILE A 38 6.15 6.12 22.76
CA ILE A 38 7.59 6.24 23.05
C ILE A 38 8.45 5.21 22.31
N HIS A 39 7.84 4.14 21.78
CA HIS A 39 8.53 3.05 21.09
C HIS A 39 8.09 2.92 19.62
N THR A 40 7.54 3.99 19.05
CA THR A 40 7.36 4.06 17.59
C THR A 40 8.72 4.10 16.91
N PRO A 41 8.84 3.64 15.65
CA PRO A 41 10.09 3.75 14.91
C PRO A 41 10.64 5.19 14.86
N SER A 42 9.77 6.20 14.74
CA SER A 42 10.16 7.61 14.78
C SER A 42 10.71 8.02 16.14
N ALA A 43 10.05 7.64 17.24
CA ALA A 43 10.49 7.95 18.60
C ALA A 43 11.86 7.32 18.93
N LEU A 44 12.08 6.07 18.51
CA LEU A 44 13.39 5.41 18.67
C LEU A 44 14.51 6.09 17.87
N LEU A 45 14.17 6.78 16.78
CA LEU A 45 15.09 7.59 15.98
C LEU A 45 15.18 9.05 16.47
N GLY A 46 14.53 9.41 17.58
CA GLY A 46 14.49 10.78 18.10
C GLY A 46 13.75 11.77 17.19
N LYS A 47 12.94 11.28 16.26
CA LYS A 47 12.14 12.10 15.34
C LYS A 47 10.78 12.42 15.95
N PRO A 48 10.21 13.60 15.65
CA PRO A 48 8.85 13.90 16.05
C PRO A 48 7.87 12.91 15.42
N GLU A 49 6.72 12.76 16.07
CA GLU A 49 5.62 12.00 15.53
C GLU A 49 5.14 12.62 14.20
N PRO A 50 4.95 11.83 13.12
CA PRO A 50 4.38 12.34 11.88
C PRO A 50 3.00 12.94 12.14
N GLN A 51 2.80 14.18 11.69
CA GLN A 51 1.50 14.80 11.76
C GLN A 51 0.52 14.02 10.88
N PRO A 52 -0.74 13.84 11.31
CA PRO A 52 -1.78 13.34 10.42
C PRO A 52 -1.78 14.21 9.16
N GLY A 53 -1.55 13.59 8.00
CA GLY A 53 -1.71 14.28 6.74
C GLY A 53 -3.17 14.69 6.53
N PRO A 54 -3.49 15.44 5.47
CA PRO A 54 -4.87 15.87 5.13
C PRO A 54 -5.84 14.70 4.82
N GLY A 55 -5.51 13.46 5.18
CA GLY A 55 -6.13 12.25 4.68
C GLY A 55 -5.83 12.04 3.20
N LEU A 56 -6.08 10.83 2.72
CA LEU A 56 -6.24 10.62 1.29
C LEU A 56 -7.68 10.98 0.91
N PRO A 57 -7.94 11.61 -0.25
CA PRO A 57 -9.30 11.86 -0.69
C PRO A 57 -10.06 10.54 -0.84
N THR A 58 -11.39 10.56 -0.67
CA THR A 58 -12.26 9.36 -0.72
C THR A 58 -12.05 8.49 -1.98
N GLY A 59 -11.63 9.09 -3.10
CA GLY A 59 -11.35 8.40 -4.37
C GLY A 59 -9.90 7.99 -4.62
N ALA A 60 -8.99 8.14 -3.63
CA ALA A 60 -7.56 7.90 -3.85
C ALA A 60 -7.23 6.47 -4.31
N TRP A 61 -8.09 5.50 -4.01
CA TRP A 61 -7.93 4.09 -4.37
C TRP A 61 -8.91 3.63 -5.45
N THR A 62 -9.83 4.50 -5.90
CA THR A 62 -10.86 4.14 -6.89
C THR A 62 -10.42 4.40 -8.32
N THR A 63 -9.50 5.33 -8.53
CA THR A 63 -8.89 5.57 -9.84
C THR A 63 -7.59 4.77 -9.93
N PRO A 64 -7.53 3.67 -10.70
CA PRO A 64 -6.26 3.02 -10.95
C PRO A 64 -5.33 4.04 -11.61
N SER A 65 -4.10 4.14 -11.12
CA SER A 65 -3.09 4.92 -11.83
C SER A 65 -2.97 4.38 -13.27
N PRO A 66 -2.68 5.23 -14.28
CA PRO A 66 -2.48 4.77 -15.65
C PRO A 66 -1.43 3.66 -15.78
N ILE A 67 -0.45 3.63 -14.86
CA ILE A 67 0.59 2.58 -14.79
C ILE A 67 0.01 1.23 -14.36
N SER A 68 -0.98 1.24 -13.46
CA SER A 68 -1.62 0.05 -12.89
C SER A 68 -2.88 -0.42 -13.65
N ASP A 69 -3.29 0.27 -14.72
CA ASP A 69 -4.48 -0.14 -15.46
C ASP A 69 -4.20 -1.41 -16.30
N SER A 70 -4.66 -2.56 -15.81
CA SER A 70 -4.49 -3.86 -16.46
C SER A 70 -5.02 -3.90 -17.90
N ARG A 71 -6.03 -3.07 -18.23
CA ARG A 71 -6.60 -3.04 -19.59
C ARG A 71 -5.58 -2.55 -20.62
N VAL A 72 -4.70 -1.64 -20.25
CA VAL A 72 -3.64 -1.10 -21.12
C VAL A 72 -2.59 -2.17 -21.41
N HIS A 73 -2.20 -2.94 -20.39
CA HIS A 73 -1.23 -4.04 -20.53
C HIS A 73 -1.78 -5.17 -21.42
N ASP A 74 -3.07 -5.50 -21.26
CA ASP A 74 -3.75 -6.48 -22.11
C ASP A 74 -3.84 -6.02 -23.58
N ALA A 75 -4.17 -4.75 -23.81
CA ALA A 75 -4.20 -4.18 -25.17
C ALA A 75 -2.81 -4.27 -25.83
N GLN A 76 -1.74 -3.94 -25.12
CA GLN A 76 -0.37 -4.01 -25.67
C GLN A 76 0.06 -5.46 -25.96
N ALA A 77 -0.32 -6.42 -25.12
CA ALA A 77 -0.06 -7.84 -25.36
C ALA A 77 -0.82 -8.39 -26.58
N ILE A 78 -2.05 -7.92 -26.79
CA ILE A 78 -2.88 -8.28 -27.95
C ILE A 78 -2.33 -7.64 -29.24
N ALA A 79 -2.05 -6.33 -29.21
CA ALA A 79 -1.53 -5.57 -30.35
C ALA A 79 -0.17 -6.09 -30.83
N SER A 80 0.72 -6.47 -29.88
CA SER A 80 2.03 -7.07 -30.20
C SER A 80 1.97 -8.55 -30.60
N GLY A 81 0.79 -9.17 -30.61
CA GLY A 81 0.62 -10.59 -30.95
C GLY A 81 1.11 -11.57 -29.88
N LYS A 82 1.58 -11.09 -28.73
CA LYS A 82 2.01 -11.91 -27.58
C LYS A 82 0.84 -12.65 -26.94
N ARG A 83 -0.40 -12.19 -27.16
CA ARG A 83 -1.64 -12.83 -26.73
C ARG A 83 -2.54 -13.11 -27.93
N ARG A 84 -3.00 -14.37 -28.04
CA ARG A 84 -4.00 -14.76 -29.06
C ARG A 84 -5.31 -14.02 -28.82
N SER A 85 -5.92 -13.54 -29.90
CA SER A 85 -7.19 -12.82 -29.88
C SER A 85 -7.95 -13.04 -31.18
N HIS A 86 -9.24 -12.69 -31.19
CA HIS A 86 -10.04 -12.66 -32.42
C HIS A 86 -9.70 -11.38 -33.23
N PRO A 87 -9.77 -11.37 -34.58
CA PRO A 87 -9.38 -10.22 -35.40
C PRO A 87 -10.04 -8.89 -35.05
N GLY A 88 -11.28 -8.90 -34.53
CA GLY A 88 -11.94 -7.69 -34.02
C GLY A 88 -11.25 -7.10 -32.78
N GLN A 89 -10.83 -7.96 -31.85
CA GLN A 89 -10.11 -7.55 -30.63
C GLN A 89 -8.69 -7.08 -30.94
N TYR A 90 -8.03 -7.71 -31.92
CA TYR A 90 -6.72 -7.26 -32.39
C TYR A 90 -6.74 -5.83 -32.93
N ARG A 91 -7.72 -5.52 -33.80
CA ARG A 91 -7.88 -4.15 -34.35
C ARG A 91 -8.21 -3.12 -33.28
N ALA A 92 -9.08 -3.47 -32.33
CA ALA A 92 -9.42 -2.58 -31.21
C ALA A 92 -8.21 -2.29 -30.31
N ALA A 93 -7.37 -3.30 -30.06
CA ALA A 93 -6.16 -3.15 -29.27
C ALA A 93 -5.10 -2.28 -29.98
N GLN A 94 -4.96 -2.43 -31.29
CA GLN A 94 -4.06 -1.58 -32.09
C GLN A 94 -4.45 -0.11 -32.00
N ALA A 95 -5.73 0.21 -32.23
CA ALA A 95 -6.26 1.57 -32.13
C ALA A 95 -6.05 2.19 -30.73
N ALA A 96 -6.21 1.39 -29.66
CA ALA A 96 -6.00 1.85 -28.30
C ALA A 96 -4.52 2.16 -27.99
N VAL A 97 -3.58 1.39 -28.56
CA VAL A 97 -2.13 1.64 -28.41
C VAL A 97 -1.70 2.87 -29.21
N ASP A 98 -2.19 3.02 -30.44
CA ASP A 98 -1.86 4.13 -31.34
C ASP A 98 -2.31 5.48 -30.74
N HIS A 99 -3.55 5.57 -30.26
CA HIS A 99 -4.07 6.77 -29.57
C HIS A 99 -3.27 7.12 -28.29
N ARG A 100 -2.72 6.12 -27.59
CA ARG A 100 -1.82 6.38 -26.44
C ARG A 100 -0.50 7.01 -26.89
N SER A 101 0.04 6.59 -28.03
CA SER A 101 1.26 7.17 -28.58
C SER A 101 1.07 8.65 -28.91
N GLU A 102 -0.12 9.02 -29.42
CA GLU A 102 -0.46 10.40 -29.76
C GLU A 102 -0.64 11.30 -28.52
N LEU A 103 -1.16 10.77 -27.40
CA LEU A 103 -1.35 11.51 -26.15
C LEU A 103 -0.06 11.74 -25.33
N ASN A 104 1.04 11.05 -25.65
CA ASN A 104 2.33 11.17 -24.95
C ASN A 104 3.38 11.96 -25.75
N LEU A 105 2.98 12.59 -26.86
CA LEU A 105 3.73 13.57 -27.66
C LEU A 105 3.25 14.99 -27.33
#